data_AF-A0A5J4WR59-F1
#
_entry.id   AF-A0A5J4WR59-F1
#
_cell.length_a   1.000
_cell.length_b   1.000
_cell.length_c   1.000
_cell.angle_alpha   90.00
_cell.angle_beta   90.00
_cell.angle_gamma   90.00
#
_symmetry.space_group_name_H-M   'P 1'
#
loop_
_entity.id
_entity.type
_entity.pdbx_description
1 polymer ?
#
loop_
_entity_poly.entity_id
_entity_poly.type
_entity_poly.pdbx_seq_one_letter_code
_entity_poly.pdbx_strand_id
1 'polypeptide(L)'
;HFPIKALSTTILHLIGVRGTIDDKTLVAGAATDSFIRMIIQSDEKISKAGSQGLSDLLAENVSIRNSLLSSEFTQIVIRTLSQVTKPVAIHVKNGFLDVLLRLVTTADHLQALSVLVPVLEDMKTTGEEQLKTKSRRILTLLAGEGITSSSSSSSSSSSLTKVNSETYSQDHQYKERLQNELRIERQEKQIIGQENMKLKSDIEKMKGRVPLDANCPIAFHNFNAQIFDLGNIEGGKFQIVKKQGNWDAIYLEQDISNGVFAVEVSFQDTGTGFGAVGVVKGAYIIPNGIDLFDKNFAVYYIKYGGWKGEVRCKGKSTKGNLPYLYNQIVRAEFNSKTGTLNFSVDGFQQPVFIKGIEEKVRFVIFLAAKSSCIIHSVKKLEAPTSVHIQDEKAAEW
;
A
#
# COMPACT_ATOMS: atom_id res chain seq x y z
N HIS A 1 18.69 17.69 21.76
CA HIS A 1 19.80 18.02 20.83
C HIS A 1 20.57 16.80 20.29
N PHE A 2 20.46 15.60 20.90
CA PHE A 2 21.19 14.38 20.50
C PHE A 2 20.75 13.63 19.21
N PRO A 3 19.48 13.64 18.74
CA PRO A 3 19.07 12.72 17.67
C PRO A 3 19.55 13.11 16.26
N ILE A 4 19.72 14.40 15.96
CA ILE A 4 20.13 14.86 14.62
C ILE A 4 21.62 14.63 14.37
N LYS A 5 22.47 14.85 15.38
CA LYS A 5 23.90 14.55 15.26
C LYS A 5 24.14 13.07 14.99
N ALA A 6 23.46 12.18 15.72
CA ALA A 6 23.53 10.75 15.47
C ALA A 6 23.07 10.37 14.05
N LEU A 7 22.04 11.03 13.53
CA LEU A 7 21.56 10.83 12.16
C LEU A 7 22.59 11.31 11.12
N SER A 8 23.11 12.53 11.25
CA SER A 8 24.15 13.07 10.36
C SER A 8 25.40 12.20 10.37
N THR A 9 25.86 11.77 11.56
CA THR A 9 26.99 10.85 11.68
C THR A 9 26.71 9.50 11.01
N THR A 10 25.49 8.96 11.12
CA THR A 10 25.11 7.70 10.46
C THR A 10 25.13 7.84 8.93
N ILE A 11 24.60 8.95 8.40
CA ILE A 11 24.62 9.26 6.97
C ILE A 11 26.06 9.38 6.46
N LEU A 12 26.94 10.04 7.21
CA LEU A 12 28.36 10.13 6.87
C LEU A 12 29.06 8.78 6.84
N HIS A 13 28.73 7.87 7.77
CA HIS A 13 29.28 6.51 7.76
C HIS A 13 28.81 5.71 6.52
N LEU A 14 27.56 5.89 6.11
CA LEU A 14 26.99 5.26 4.92
C LEU A 14 27.64 5.79 3.62
N ILE A 15 27.92 7.09 3.54
CA ILE A 15 28.57 7.71 2.38
C ILE A 15 30.10 7.47 2.37
N GLY A 16 30.74 7.47 3.56
CA GLY A 16 32.18 7.59 3.71
C GLY A 16 32.97 6.29 3.87
N VAL A 17 32.48 5.29 4.64
CA VAL A 17 33.36 4.19 5.10
C VAL A 17 32.73 2.78 5.03
N ARG A 18 31.41 2.61 4.97
CA ARG A 18 30.76 1.28 4.99
C ARG A 18 29.76 0.97 3.87
N GLY A 19 29.58 1.85 2.89
CA GLY A 19 28.60 1.65 1.83
C GLY A 19 29.04 0.60 0.82
N THR A 20 28.38 -0.56 0.81
CA THR A 20 28.29 -1.51 -0.32
C THR A 20 27.49 -0.93 -1.50
N ILE A 21 27.36 0.39 -1.58
CA ILE A 21 26.55 1.12 -2.56
C ILE A 21 27.55 1.84 -3.46
N ASP A 22 27.65 1.38 -4.70
CA ASP A 22 28.61 1.90 -5.68
C ASP A 22 28.36 3.37 -6.04
N ASP A 23 27.12 3.86 -5.88
CA ASP A 23 26.74 5.22 -6.25
C ASP A 23 26.63 6.18 -5.04
N LYS A 24 27.76 6.78 -4.68
CA LYS A 24 27.84 7.83 -3.64
C LYS A 24 27.03 9.08 -3.99
N THR A 25 26.75 9.34 -5.27
CA THR A 25 26.00 10.53 -5.70
C THR A 25 24.51 10.38 -5.45
N LEU A 26 23.97 9.18 -5.68
CA LEU A 26 22.57 8.85 -5.35
C LEU A 26 22.29 8.97 -3.85
N VAL A 27 23.20 8.45 -3.00
CA VAL A 27 23.05 8.51 -1.54
C VAL A 27 23.17 9.96 -1.04
N ALA A 28 24.08 10.74 -1.62
CA ALA A 28 24.20 12.16 -1.31
C ALA A 28 22.94 12.94 -1.69
N GLY A 29 22.36 12.67 -2.87
CA GLY A 29 21.08 13.24 -3.32
C GLY A 29 19.93 12.92 -2.38
N ALA A 30 19.76 11.65 -2.03
CA ALA A 30 18.71 11.22 -1.10
C ALA A 30 18.85 11.84 0.31
N ALA A 31 20.08 12.00 0.78
CA ALA A 31 20.36 12.68 2.04
C ALA A 31 19.99 14.17 1.97
N THR A 32 20.45 14.88 0.93
CA THR A 32 20.14 16.32 0.76
C THR A 32 18.64 16.56 0.66
N ASP A 33 17.91 15.74 -0.10
CA ASP A 33 16.45 15.84 -0.26
C ASP A 33 15.71 15.67 1.06
N SER A 34 16.14 14.72 1.88
CA SER A 34 15.53 14.45 3.18
C SER A 34 15.65 15.66 4.10
N PHE A 35 16.82 16.30 4.16
CA PHE A 35 17.00 17.51 4.95
C PHE A 35 16.28 18.73 4.36
N ILE A 36 16.24 18.90 3.04
CA ILE A 36 15.46 19.97 2.39
C ILE A 36 13.97 19.83 2.76
N ARG A 37 13.42 18.62 2.75
CA ARG A 37 12.03 18.36 3.18
C ARG A 37 11.81 18.69 4.65
N MET A 38 12.80 18.47 5.52
CA MET A 38 12.74 18.90 6.92
C MET A 38 12.74 20.43 7.05
N ILE A 39 13.59 21.13 6.28
CA ILE A 39 13.69 22.60 6.30
C ILE A 39 12.35 23.25 5.91
N ILE A 40 11.62 22.69 4.94
CA ILE A 40 10.35 23.26 4.45
C ILE A 40 9.18 23.03 5.41
N GLN A 41 9.34 22.24 6.48
CA GLN A 41 8.26 21.97 7.44
C GLN A 41 7.78 23.25 8.15
N SER A 42 6.47 23.29 8.43
CA SER A 42 5.86 24.38 9.20
C SER A 42 6.31 24.41 10.66
N ASP A 43 6.74 23.27 11.22
CA ASP A 43 7.31 23.19 12.56
C ASP A 43 8.73 23.78 12.59
N GLU A 44 8.91 24.83 13.39
CA GLU A 44 10.18 25.55 13.51
C GLU A 44 11.32 24.69 14.06
N LYS A 45 11.05 23.78 15.00
CA LYS A 45 12.09 22.92 15.59
C LYS A 45 12.57 21.91 14.55
N ILE A 46 11.67 21.33 13.77
CA ILE A 46 12.00 20.38 12.70
C ILE A 46 12.76 21.09 11.57
N SER A 47 12.32 22.30 11.20
CA SER A 47 12.99 23.09 10.17
C SER A 47 14.42 23.47 10.58
N LYS A 48 14.61 23.98 11.82
CA LYS A 48 15.94 24.29 12.38
C LYS A 48 16.82 23.05 12.52
N ALA A 49 16.24 21.92 12.91
CA ALA A 49 16.93 20.64 12.94
C ALA A 49 17.44 20.25 11.55
N GLY A 50 16.62 20.45 10.52
CA GLY A 50 16.94 20.19 9.12
C GLY A 50 18.13 21.03 8.63
N SER A 51 18.07 22.34 8.84
CA SER A 51 19.14 23.25 8.40
C SER A 51 20.45 23.03 9.13
N GLN A 52 20.40 22.74 10.44
CA GLN A 52 21.59 22.42 11.23
C GLN A 52 22.22 21.10 10.76
N GLY A 53 21.43 20.04 10.64
CA GLY A 53 21.92 18.73 10.24
C GLY A 53 22.57 18.74 8.85
N LEU A 54 21.96 19.45 7.90
CA LEU A 54 22.52 19.62 6.55
C LEU A 54 23.79 20.49 6.56
N SER A 55 23.83 21.54 7.38
CA SER A 55 25.02 22.39 7.53
C SER A 55 26.21 21.60 8.09
N ASP A 56 25.97 20.71 9.05
CA ASP A 56 27.01 19.84 9.61
C ASP A 56 27.55 18.88 8.53
N LEU A 57 26.66 18.30 7.71
CA LEU A 57 27.06 17.40 6.60
C LEU A 57 27.89 18.09 5.52
N LEU A 58 27.60 19.36 5.22
CA LEU A 58 28.34 20.13 4.22
C LEU A 58 29.81 20.34 4.61
N ALA A 59 30.09 20.49 5.91
CA ALA A 59 31.45 20.61 6.40
C ALA A 59 32.26 19.31 6.18
N GLU A 60 31.60 18.16 6.23
CA GLU A 60 32.27 16.85 6.31
C GLU A 60 32.30 16.08 4.98
N ASN A 61 31.49 16.42 3.97
CA ASN A 61 31.36 15.59 2.76
C ASN A 61 31.26 16.36 1.42
N VAL A 62 32.20 16.09 0.50
CA VAL A 62 32.25 16.70 -0.84
C VAL A 62 31.05 16.29 -1.71
N SER A 63 30.61 15.03 -1.66
CA SER A 63 29.48 14.55 -2.48
C SER A 63 28.17 15.24 -2.09
N ILE A 64 27.98 15.55 -0.80
CA ILE A 64 26.84 16.36 -0.32
C ILE A 64 26.91 17.79 -0.86
N ARG A 65 28.11 18.40 -0.88
CA ARG A 65 28.30 19.74 -1.48
C ARG A 65 27.97 19.75 -2.97
N ASN A 66 28.50 18.79 -3.72
CA ASN A 66 28.24 18.65 -5.16
C ASN A 66 26.75 18.42 -5.46
N SER A 67 26.06 17.63 -4.63
CA SER A 67 24.62 17.42 -4.73
C SER A 67 23.83 18.74 -4.61
N LEU A 68 24.19 19.60 -3.65
CA LEU A 68 23.55 20.92 -3.50
C LEU A 68 23.98 21.95 -4.55
N LEU A 69 25.12 21.78 -5.21
CA LEU A 69 25.52 22.62 -6.34
C LEU A 69 24.78 22.25 -7.64
N SER A 70 23.92 21.22 -7.62
CA SER A 70 23.02 20.91 -8.73
C SER A 70 21.94 21.99 -8.93
N SER A 71 21.39 22.06 -10.15
CA SER A 71 20.36 23.05 -10.51
C SER A 71 19.08 22.92 -9.70
N GLU A 72 18.77 21.77 -9.12
CA GLU A 72 17.51 21.56 -8.41
C GLU A 72 17.46 22.30 -7.07
N PHE A 73 18.54 22.26 -6.28
CA PHE A 73 18.60 22.97 -5.01
C PHE A 73 18.52 24.49 -5.18
N THR A 74 19.25 25.05 -6.16
CA THR A 74 19.23 26.49 -6.43
C THR A 74 17.84 26.98 -6.83
N GLN A 75 17.08 26.18 -7.60
CA GLN A 75 15.69 26.50 -7.94
C GLN A 75 14.75 26.45 -6.72
N ILE A 76 14.92 25.48 -5.82
CA ILE A 76 14.16 25.41 -4.56
C ILE A 76 14.40 26.66 -3.70
N VAL A 77 15.66 27.09 -3.60
CA VAL A 77 16.05 28.32 -2.90
C VAL A 77 15.38 29.53 -3.54
N ILE A 78 15.52 29.74 -4.86
CA ILE A 78 14.88 30.87 -5.57
C ILE A 78 13.38 30.87 -5.29
N ARG A 79 12.70 29.75 -5.49
CA ARG A 79 11.26 29.64 -5.26
C ARG A 79 10.86 29.96 -3.83
N THR A 80 11.67 29.57 -2.85
CA THR A 80 11.36 29.79 -1.42
C THR A 80 11.60 31.24 -1.02
N LEU A 81 12.65 31.85 -1.55
CA LEU A 81 13.06 33.22 -1.22
C LEU A 81 12.25 34.27 -1.99
N SER A 82 11.95 34.03 -3.28
CA SER A 82 11.19 34.93 -4.17
C SER A 82 9.67 34.88 -4.01
N GLN A 83 9.10 33.98 -3.20
CA GLN A 83 7.65 33.89 -3.04
C GLN A 83 7.09 35.14 -2.32
N VAL A 84 6.44 36.00 -3.10
CA VAL A 84 5.72 37.21 -2.63
C VAL A 84 4.24 36.90 -2.34
N THR A 85 3.68 35.83 -2.93
CA THR A 85 2.22 35.59 -3.00
C THR A 85 1.67 34.61 -1.96
N LYS A 86 2.52 33.86 -1.25
CA LYS A 86 2.15 33.04 -0.10
C LYS A 86 3.16 33.23 1.03
N PRO A 87 2.72 33.43 2.29
CA PRO A 87 3.65 33.63 3.40
C PRO A 87 4.40 32.32 3.69
N VAL A 88 5.62 32.21 3.19
CA VAL A 88 6.59 31.21 3.65
C VAL A 88 7.06 31.66 5.03
N ALA A 89 7.02 30.74 6.00
CA ALA A 89 7.44 31.05 7.36
C ALA A 89 8.91 31.49 7.40
N ILE A 90 9.20 32.52 8.19
CA ILE A 90 10.54 33.13 8.26
C ILE A 90 11.62 32.11 8.62
N HIS A 91 11.32 31.17 9.51
CA HIS A 91 12.27 30.13 9.92
C HIS A 91 12.73 29.24 8.75
N VAL A 92 11.85 28.99 7.77
CA VAL A 92 12.19 28.22 6.56
C VAL A 92 13.16 29.02 5.69
N LYS A 93 12.88 30.31 5.43
CA LYS A 93 13.78 31.20 4.68
C LYS A 93 15.14 31.30 5.37
N ASN A 94 15.14 31.43 6.70
CA ASN A 94 16.35 31.50 7.51
C ASN A 94 17.16 30.20 7.43
N GLY A 95 16.50 29.04 7.46
CA GLY A 95 17.14 27.73 7.33
C GLY A 95 17.84 27.52 5.98
N PHE A 96 17.23 27.97 4.87
CA PHE A 96 17.89 27.93 3.56
C PHE A 96 19.09 28.87 3.48
N LEU A 97 18.99 30.09 4.04
CA LEU A 97 20.14 31.00 4.09
C LEU A 97 21.29 30.45 4.94
N ASP A 98 21.00 29.71 6.02
CA ASP A 98 22.04 29.05 6.82
C ASP A 98 22.79 27.97 6.03
N VAL A 99 22.05 27.12 5.32
CA VAL A 99 22.64 26.09 4.47
C VAL A 99 23.45 26.70 3.32
N LEU A 100 22.95 27.76 2.67
CA LEU A 100 23.67 28.47 1.61
C LEU A 100 24.96 29.10 2.13
N LEU A 101 24.90 29.78 3.28
CA LEU A 101 26.08 30.38 3.89
C LEU A 101 27.13 29.31 4.21
N ARG A 102 26.70 28.15 4.72
CA ARG A 102 27.60 27.01 4.93
C ARG A 102 28.16 26.45 3.63
N LEU A 103 27.34 26.29 2.60
CA LEU A 103 27.77 25.78 1.30
C LEU A 103 28.84 26.69 0.66
N VAL A 104 28.58 27.99 0.61
CA VAL A 104 29.51 28.99 0.05
C VAL A 104 30.84 29.05 0.82
N THR A 105 30.85 28.72 2.11
CA THR A 105 32.08 28.71 2.92
C THR A 105 32.84 27.39 2.89
N THR A 106 32.29 26.32 2.31
CA THR A 106 32.87 24.97 2.37
C THR A 106 33.01 24.28 1.02
N ALA A 107 32.35 24.77 -0.03
CA ALA A 107 32.38 24.20 -1.36
C ALA A 107 33.27 25.01 -2.31
N ASP A 108 33.91 24.28 -3.23
CA ASP A 108 34.60 24.86 -4.39
C ASP A 108 33.63 24.95 -5.59
N HIS A 109 34.03 25.65 -6.66
CA HIS A 109 33.28 25.74 -7.92
C HIS A 109 31.85 26.30 -7.79
N LEU A 110 31.71 27.44 -7.10
CA LEU A 110 30.43 28.05 -6.77
C LEU A 110 29.66 28.68 -7.95
N GLN A 111 30.11 28.53 -9.21
CA GLN A 111 29.53 29.19 -10.38
C GLN A 111 28.03 28.91 -10.56
N ALA A 112 27.59 27.71 -10.17
CA ALA A 112 26.18 27.30 -10.18
C ALA A 112 25.29 28.19 -9.29
N LEU A 113 25.85 28.86 -8.27
CA LEU A 113 25.13 29.75 -7.35
C LEU A 113 24.92 31.16 -7.91
N SER A 114 25.51 31.50 -9.07
CA SER A 114 25.32 32.81 -9.73
C SER A 114 23.84 33.14 -9.99
N VAL A 115 23.02 32.12 -10.24
CA VAL A 115 21.57 32.24 -10.45
C VAL A 115 20.84 32.77 -9.20
N LEU A 116 21.45 32.66 -8.01
CA LEU A 116 20.88 33.13 -6.75
C LEU A 116 21.14 34.62 -6.49
N VAL A 117 22.08 35.25 -7.19
CA VAL A 117 22.47 36.65 -6.95
C VAL A 117 21.27 37.62 -7.01
N PRO A 118 20.38 37.56 -8.02
CA PRO A 118 19.26 38.50 -8.10
C PRO A 118 18.28 38.38 -6.92
N VAL A 119 17.96 37.16 -6.48
CA VAL A 119 17.03 36.95 -5.36
C VAL A 119 17.69 37.31 -4.02
N LEU A 120 18.99 37.11 -3.86
CA LEU A 120 19.72 37.51 -2.67
C LEU A 120 19.85 39.04 -2.56
N GLU A 121 20.00 39.75 -3.69
CA GLU A 121 19.98 41.22 -3.70
C GLU A 121 18.60 41.78 -3.31
N ASP A 122 17.52 41.20 -3.81
CA ASP A 122 16.16 41.56 -3.36
C ASP A 122 15.97 41.31 -1.85
N MET A 123 16.41 40.14 -1.35
CA MET A 123 16.34 39.82 0.07
C MET A 123 17.23 40.68 0.97
N LYS A 124 18.30 41.28 0.42
CA LYS A 124 19.14 42.22 1.16
C LYS A 124 18.39 43.53 1.44
N THR A 125 17.43 43.88 0.59
CA THR A 125 16.58 45.08 0.74
C THR A 125 15.24 44.78 1.42
N THR A 126 14.73 43.55 1.30
CA THR A 126 13.35 43.20 1.64
C THR A 126 13.28 42.24 2.84
N GLY A 127 12.44 42.56 3.86
CA GLY A 127 12.11 41.64 4.97
C GLY A 127 12.81 41.92 6.31
N GLU A 128 12.95 40.88 7.14
CA GLU A 128 13.51 40.93 8.51
C GLU A 128 15.04 41.09 8.53
N GLU A 129 15.56 41.77 9.56
CA GLU A 129 16.98 42.16 9.65
C GLU A 129 17.95 40.96 9.66
N GLN A 130 17.53 39.83 10.22
CA GLN A 130 18.32 38.59 10.22
C GLN A 130 18.51 38.04 8.81
N LEU A 131 17.45 38.05 7.98
CA LEU A 131 17.50 37.58 6.61
C LEU A 131 18.38 38.52 5.76
N LYS A 132 18.20 39.84 5.90
CA LYS A 132 19.04 40.86 5.23
C LYS A 132 20.52 40.67 5.52
N THR A 133 20.86 40.43 6.79
CA THR A 133 22.24 40.24 7.23
C THR A 133 22.87 38.99 6.60
N LYS A 134 22.14 37.87 6.56
CA LYS A 134 22.62 36.63 5.95
C LYS A 134 22.76 36.75 4.44
N SER A 135 21.77 37.31 3.75
CA SER A 135 21.84 37.54 2.29
C SER A 135 23.02 38.43 1.92
N ARG A 136 23.26 39.51 2.67
CA ARG A 136 24.41 40.39 2.47
C ARG A 136 25.74 39.62 2.61
N ARG A 137 25.87 38.79 3.65
CA ARG A 137 27.08 37.97 3.86
C ARG A 137 27.32 37.00 2.72
N ILE A 138 26.28 36.31 2.25
CA ILE A 138 26.38 35.36 1.12
C ILE A 138 26.82 36.10 -0.15
N LEU A 139 26.21 37.24 -0.47
CA LEU A 139 26.58 38.07 -1.62
C LEU A 139 28.04 38.53 -1.56
N THR A 140 28.51 38.95 -0.38
CA THR A 140 29.92 39.35 -0.19
C THR A 140 30.88 38.19 -0.47
N LEU A 141 30.55 36.97 -0.02
CA LEU A 141 31.37 35.79 -0.25
C LEU A 141 31.38 35.40 -1.74
N LEU A 142 30.21 35.37 -2.39
CA LEU A 142 30.10 35.09 -3.83
C LEU A 142 30.85 36.12 -4.68
N ALA A 143 30.75 37.40 -4.32
CA ALA A 143 31.50 38.46 -4.99
C ALA A 143 33.02 38.29 -4.84
N GLY A 144 33.49 37.80 -3.68
CA GLY A 144 34.88 37.43 -3.47
C GLY A 144 35.39 36.34 -4.41
N GLU A 145 34.49 35.43 -4.82
CA GLU A 145 34.75 34.38 -5.82
C GLU A 145 34.52 34.83 -7.27
N GLY A 146 34.32 36.14 -7.51
CA GLY A 146 34.09 36.71 -8.84
C GLY A 146 32.66 36.56 -9.37
N ILE A 147 31.72 36.06 -8.56
CA ILE A 147 30.32 35.87 -8.93
C ILE A 147 29.54 37.14 -8.55
N THR A 148 29.47 38.10 -9.47
CA THR A 148 28.77 39.39 -9.28
C THR A 148 27.67 39.62 -10.31
N SER A 149 26.68 40.44 -9.96
CA SER A 149 25.69 40.93 -10.91
C SER A 149 26.34 41.96 -11.82
N SER A 150 26.63 41.59 -13.07
CA SER A 150 27.05 42.56 -14.08
C SER A 150 25.91 43.52 -14.39
N SER A 151 25.86 44.61 -13.65
CA SER A 151 25.00 45.76 -13.89
C SER A 151 25.57 46.60 -15.03
N SER A 152 25.23 46.31 -16.29
CA SER A 152 25.43 47.26 -17.38
C SER A 152 24.20 48.12 -17.55
N SER A 153 24.17 49.26 -16.85
CA SER A 153 23.24 50.35 -17.13
C SER A 153 23.84 51.35 -18.12
N SER A 154 23.01 51.77 -19.08
CA SER A 154 23.10 52.91 -20.01
C SER A 154 23.78 52.71 -21.37
N SER A 155 22.98 52.41 -22.39
CA SER A 155 22.63 53.33 -23.51
C SER A 155 22.04 52.56 -24.70
N SER A 156 20.80 52.90 -25.10
CA SER A 156 20.19 52.79 -26.45
C SER A 156 18.67 52.59 -26.35
N SER A 157 17.94 53.69 -26.18
CA SER A 157 16.47 53.77 -26.09
C SER A 157 15.75 53.56 -27.43
N SER A 158 16.25 52.71 -28.32
CA SER A 158 15.64 52.42 -29.64
C SER A 158 15.34 50.94 -29.91
N SER A 159 15.64 50.02 -28.98
CA SER A 159 15.39 48.57 -29.15
C SER A 159 14.20 48.02 -28.34
N LEU A 160 13.57 48.85 -27.50
CA LEU A 160 12.54 48.42 -26.52
C LEU A 160 11.18 48.03 -27.12
N THR A 161 10.90 48.35 -28.38
CA THR A 161 9.59 48.06 -29.00
C THR A 161 9.52 46.75 -29.78
N LYS A 162 10.65 46.16 -30.23
CA LYS A 162 10.66 44.82 -30.86
C LYS A 162 10.85 43.68 -29.87
N VAL A 163 11.67 43.88 -28.84
CA VAL A 163 11.94 42.87 -27.81
C VAL A 163 10.71 42.61 -26.93
N ASN A 164 9.90 43.63 -26.64
CA ASN A 164 8.69 43.44 -25.82
C ASN A 164 7.65 42.54 -26.49
N SER A 165 7.36 42.70 -27.79
CA SER A 165 6.34 41.87 -28.46
C SER A 165 6.74 40.40 -28.61
N GLU A 166 8.03 40.13 -28.86
CA GLU A 166 8.56 38.76 -28.94
C GLU A 166 8.66 38.12 -27.54
N THR A 167 9.01 38.89 -26.51
CA THR A 167 9.02 38.43 -25.12
C THR A 167 7.61 38.11 -24.60
N TYR A 168 6.60 38.93 -24.93
CA TYR A 168 5.21 38.64 -24.57
C TYR A 168 4.65 37.41 -25.30
N SER A 169 5.03 37.20 -26.56
CA SER A 169 4.61 36.02 -27.32
C SER A 169 5.29 34.74 -26.82
N GLN A 170 6.59 34.80 -26.50
CA GLN A 170 7.32 33.68 -25.90
C GLN A 170 6.86 33.36 -24.48
N ASP A 171 6.53 34.36 -23.64
CA ASP A 171 5.98 34.15 -22.30
C ASP A 171 4.58 33.53 -22.34
N HIS A 172 3.74 33.94 -23.31
CA HIS A 172 2.42 33.32 -23.50
C HIS A 172 2.53 31.87 -23.96
N GLN A 173 3.45 31.59 -24.90
CA GLN A 173 3.69 30.23 -25.39
C GLN A 173 4.34 29.34 -24.32
N TYR A 174 5.20 29.91 -23.47
CA TYR A 174 5.80 29.23 -22.33
C TYR A 174 4.76 28.92 -21.24
N LYS A 175 3.86 29.87 -20.92
CA LYS A 175 2.74 29.66 -19.98
C LYS A 175 1.76 28.59 -20.47
N GLU A 176 1.45 28.56 -21.77
CA GLU A 176 0.61 27.49 -22.33
C GLU A 176 1.29 26.11 -22.23
N ARG A 177 2.59 26.02 -22.53
CA ARG A 177 3.34 24.78 -22.32
C ARG A 177 3.34 24.34 -20.87
N LEU A 178 3.59 25.26 -19.94
CA LEU A 178 3.58 24.99 -18.51
C LEU A 178 2.20 24.54 -18.02
N GLN A 179 1.12 25.14 -18.52
CA GLN A 179 -0.25 24.74 -18.21
C GLN A 179 -0.60 23.36 -18.78
N ASN A 180 -0.13 23.04 -19.98
CA ASN A 180 -0.30 21.73 -20.58
C ASN A 180 0.49 20.66 -19.82
N GLU A 181 1.72 20.95 -19.42
CA GLU A 181 2.57 20.06 -18.64
C GLU A 181 1.98 19.83 -17.23
N LEU A 182 1.49 20.87 -16.55
CA LEU A 182 0.73 20.77 -15.30
C LEU A 182 -0.55 19.95 -15.45
N ARG A 183 -1.20 20.01 -16.63
CA ARG A 183 -2.41 19.24 -16.92
C ARG A 183 -2.08 17.76 -17.13
N ILE A 184 -0.98 17.45 -17.82
CA ILE A 184 -0.47 16.08 -17.99
C ILE A 184 -0.04 15.51 -16.63
N GLU A 185 0.74 16.25 -15.85
CA GLU A 185 1.20 15.84 -14.52
C GLU A 185 0.02 15.61 -13.56
N ARG A 186 -1.04 16.42 -13.65
CA ARG A 186 -2.29 16.19 -12.89
C ARG A 186 -2.98 14.90 -13.30
N GLN A 187 -3.05 14.59 -14.60
CA GLN A 187 -3.65 13.36 -15.10
C GLN A 187 -2.83 12.14 -14.66
N GLU A 188 -1.50 12.19 -14.77
CA GLU A 188 -0.61 11.13 -14.29
C GLU A 188 -0.72 10.93 -12.78
N LYS A 189 -0.75 12.00 -11.98
CA LYS A 189 -1.01 11.91 -10.53
C LYS A 189 -2.36 11.31 -10.21
N GLN A 190 -3.37 11.56 -11.04
CA GLN A 190 -4.69 10.95 -10.88
C GLN A 190 -4.66 9.44 -11.18
N ILE A 191 -3.99 9.04 -12.25
CA ILE A 191 -3.80 7.63 -12.63
C ILE A 191 -2.99 6.89 -11.56
N ILE A 192 -1.83 7.44 -11.17
CA ILE A 192 -0.98 6.90 -10.09
C ILE A 192 -1.76 6.85 -8.77
N GLY A 193 -2.61 7.84 -8.49
CA GLY A 193 -3.49 7.83 -7.32
C GLY A 193 -4.52 6.69 -7.35
N GLN A 194 -5.14 6.44 -8.51
CA GLN A 194 -6.06 5.32 -8.71
C GLN A 194 -5.36 3.97 -8.63
N GLU A 195 -4.18 3.82 -9.25
CA GLU A 195 -3.36 2.61 -9.16
C GLU A 195 -2.89 2.36 -7.73
N ASN A 196 -2.46 3.39 -7.01
CA ASN A 196 -2.09 3.28 -5.60
C ASN A 196 -3.29 2.92 -4.72
N MET A 197 -4.49 3.44 -4.99
CA MET A 197 -5.70 3.01 -4.29
C MET A 197 -6.02 1.53 -4.56
N LYS A 198 -5.85 1.08 -5.81
CA LYS A 198 -6.03 -0.32 -6.19
C LYS A 198 -4.97 -1.22 -5.55
N LEU A 199 -3.70 -0.86 -5.62
CA LEU A 199 -2.58 -1.55 -4.97
C LEU A 199 -2.75 -1.60 -3.45
N LYS A 200 -3.23 -0.53 -2.82
CA LYS A 200 -3.49 -0.51 -1.38
C LYS A 200 -4.64 -1.44 -1.00
N SER A 201 -5.71 -1.48 -1.81
CA SER A 201 -6.79 -2.45 -1.67
C SER A 201 -6.28 -3.89 -1.85
N ASP A 202 -5.40 -4.12 -2.83
CA ASP A 202 -4.81 -5.44 -3.08
C ASP A 202 -3.83 -5.85 -1.98
N ILE A 203 -3.05 -4.90 -1.42
CA ILE A 203 -2.21 -5.11 -0.24
C ILE A 203 -3.06 -5.41 1.00
N GLU A 204 -4.21 -4.75 1.19
CA GLU A 204 -5.15 -5.09 2.27
C GLU A 204 -5.75 -6.49 2.09
N LYS A 205 -6.09 -6.89 0.86
CA LYS A 205 -6.48 -8.29 0.55
C LYS A 205 -5.33 -9.28 0.81
N MET A 206 -4.09 -8.86 0.61
CA MET A 206 -2.89 -9.69 0.82
C MET A 206 -2.42 -9.72 2.29
N LYS A 207 -2.74 -8.69 3.09
CA LYS A 207 -2.36 -8.59 4.52
C LYS A 207 -3.08 -9.61 5.43
N GLY A 208 -4.03 -10.37 4.92
CA GLY A 208 -4.59 -11.58 5.56
C GLY A 208 -3.77 -12.86 5.34
N ARG A 209 -2.73 -12.83 4.51
CA ARG A 209 -1.84 -13.99 4.30
C ARG A 209 -0.83 -14.06 5.43
N VAL A 210 -1.25 -14.62 6.57
CA VAL A 210 -0.30 -15.22 7.52
C VAL A 210 0.46 -16.30 6.74
N PRO A 211 1.80 -16.39 6.83
CA PRO A 211 2.51 -17.56 6.37
C PRO A 211 1.94 -18.75 7.14
N LEU A 212 1.11 -19.53 6.46
CA LEU A 212 0.71 -20.86 6.91
C LEU A 212 2.01 -21.58 7.26
N ASP A 213 2.05 -22.14 8.46
CA ASP A 213 3.11 -23.04 8.91
C ASP A 213 3.53 -23.95 7.74
N ALA A 214 4.84 -24.08 7.50
CA ALA A 214 5.43 -24.58 6.24
C ALA A 214 5.02 -26.02 5.84
N ASN A 215 4.17 -26.65 6.66
CA ASN A 215 3.59 -27.99 6.49
C ASN A 215 2.07 -28.00 6.29
N CYS A 216 1.40 -26.86 6.02
CA CYS A 216 -0.03 -26.84 5.66
C CYS A 216 -0.22 -26.97 4.13
N PRO A 217 -0.70 -28.11 3.60
CA PRO A 217 -0.96 -28.27 2.18
C PRO A 217 -2.23 -27.53 1.69
N ILE A 218 -2.96 -26.87 2.61
CA ILE A 218 -4.23 -26.22 2.34
C ILE A 218 -4.04 -24.70 2.46
N ALA A 219 -4.07 -24.00 1.33
CA ALA A 219 -4.10 -22.55 1.32
C ALA A 219 -5.53 -22.04 1.61
N PHE A 220 -5.65 -20.96 2.38
CA PHE A 220 -6.92 -20.36 2.77
C PHE A 220 -7.06 -18.95 2.18
N HIS A 221 -8.22 -18.66 1.58
CA HIS A 221 -8.47 -17.33 1.03
C HIS A 221 -9.06 -16.44 2.13
N ASN A 222 -8.64 -15.18 2.19
CA ASN A 222 -9.21 -14.19 3.10
C ASN A 222 -9.23 -14.63 4.59
N PHE A 223 -8.25 -15.46 5.00
CA PHE A 223 -8.14 -15.87 6.40
C PHE A 223 -7.78 -14.65 7.25
N ASN A 224 -8.60 -14.37 8.26
CA ASN A 224 -8.36 -13.26 9.18
C ASN A 224 -7.97 -13.81 10.56
N ALA A 225 -6.67 -13.72 10.88
CA ALA A 225 -6.10 -14.20 12.13
C ALA A 225 -6.59 -13.44 13.39
N GLN A 226 -7.25 -12.29 13.22
CA GLN A 226 -7.89 -11.60 14.33
C GLN A 226 -9.19 -12.29 14.79
N ILE A 227 -9.85 -13.04 13.90
CA ILE A 227 -11.14 -13.70 14.19
C ILE A 227 -11.04 -15.24 14.20
N PHE A 228 -10.01 -15.80 13.55
CA PHE A 228 -9.76 -17.24 13.53
C PHE A 228 -8.36 -17.57 14.06
N ASP A 229 -8.24 -18.69 14.78
CA ASP A 229 -7.00 -19.40 15.01
C ASP A 229 -6.95 -20.64 14.13
N LEU A 230 -5.75 -20.98 13.67
CA LEU A 230 -5.46 -22.19 12.94
C LEU A 230 -4.40 -22.98 13.70
N GLY A 231 -4.64 -24.27 13.92
CA GLY A 231 -3.70 -25.18 14.56
C GLY A 231 -3.57 -26.48 13.76
N ASN A 232 -2.35 -27.00 13.63
CA ASN A 232 -2.11 -28.33 13.07
C ASN A 232 -2.41 -29.39 14.14
N ILE A 233 -3.06 -30.48 13.75
CA ILE A 233 -3.30 -31.67 14.59
C ILE A 233 -2.56 -32.86 13.95
N GLU A 234 -2.09 -33.79 14.77
CA GLU A 234 -1.50 -35.06 14.31
C GLU A 234 -2.29 -35.71 13.15
N GLY A 235 -1.54 -36.26 12.19
CA GLY A 235 -2.10 -36.86 10.99
C GLY A 235 -2.42 -35.87 9.86
N GLY A 236 -1.89 -34.65 9.90
CA GLY A 236 -2.04 -33.65 8.83
C GLY A 236 -3.42 -33.02 8.77
N LYS A 237 -4.15 -33.03 9.90
CA LYS A 237 -5.47 -32.41 10.04
C LYS A 237 -5.29 -30.97 10.53
N PHE A 238 -6.26 -30.11 10.26
CA PHE A 238 -6.20 -28.72 10.68
C PHE A 238 -7.41 -28.37 11.53
N GLN A 239 -7.16 -27.84 12.73
CA GLN A 239 -8.19 -27.24 13.55
C GLN A 239 -8.32 -25.76 13.20
N ILE A 240 -9.55 -25.32 13.04
CA ILE A 240 -9.90 -23.91 12.93
C ILE A 240 -10.76 -23.57 14.13
N VAL A 241 -10.36 -22.55 14.89
CA VAL A 241 -11.13 -22.05 16.03
C VAL A 241 -11.56 -20.62 15.75
N LYS A 242 -12.84 -20.32 15.95
CA LYS A 242 -13.36 -18.96 15.85
C LYS A 242 -13.37 -18.28 17.22
N LYS A 243 -12.66 -17.16 17.35
CA LYS A 243 -12.47 -16.43 18.61
C LYS A 243 -13.75 -15.73 19.09
N GLN A 244 -14.34 -14.89 18.23
CA GLN A 244 -15.45 -13.99 18.58
C GLN A 244 -16.11 -13.42 17.32
N GLY A 245 -17.25 -12.73 17.48
CA GLY A 245 -17.93 -12.00 16.40
C GLY A 245 -19.19 -12.67 15.84
N ASN A 246 -19.70 -12.16 14.72
CA ASN A 246 -20.87 -12.71 14.01
C ASN A 246 -20.52 -14.02 13.28
N TRP A 247 -21.38 -14.55 12.43
CA TRP A 247 -21.03 -15.69 11.58
C TRP A 247 -20.07 -15.28 10.47
N ASP A 248 -19.04 -16.10 10.24
CA ASP A 248 -18.09 -15.89 9.14
C ASP A 248 -17.79 -17.24 8.48
N ALA A 249 -17.21 -17.17 7.29
CA ALA A 249 -16.81 -18.33 6.53
C ALA A 249 -15.35 -18.25 6.11
N ILE A 250 -14.80 -19.44 5.91
CA ILE A 250 -13.42 -19.66 5.49
C ILE A 250 -13.46 -20.39 4.15
N TYR A 251 -12.61 -19.95 3.23
CA TYR A 251 -12.51 -20.53 1.89
C TYR A 251 -11.19 -21.25 1.74
N LEU A 252 -11.23 -22.33 0.99
CA LEU A 252 -10.04 -23.05 0.58
C LEU A 252 -9.58 -22.50 -0.78
N GLU A 253 -8.30 -22.18 -0.93
CA GLU A 253 -7.70 -21.69 -2.20
C GLU A 253 -7.43 -22.80 -3.21
N GLN A 254 -7.83 -24.04 -2.91
CA GLN A 254 -7.71 -25.16 -3.85
C GLN A 254 -8.42 -24.83 -5.17
N ASP A 255 -7.70 -24.90 -6.30
CA ASP A 255 -8.32 -24.83 -7.62
C ASP A 255 -9.08 -26.13 -7.90
N ILE A 256 -10.41 -26.04 -7.82
CA ILE A 256 -11.33 -27.17 -8.05
C ILE A 256 -12.00 -27.10 -9.43
N SER A 257 -11.46 -26.33 -10.36
CA SER A 257 -12.07 -26.07 -11.67
C SER A 257 -12.09 -27.25 -12.64
N ASN A 258 -11.28 -28.30 -12.41
CA ASN A 258 -11.23 -29.46 -13.30
C ASN A 258 -11.00 -30.79 -12.56
N GLY A 259 -12.03 -31.62 -12.56
CA GLY A 259 -12.08 -32.92 -11.90
C GLY A 259 -13.11 -33.01 -10.79
N VAL A 260 -12.91 -34.00 -9.92
CA VAL A 260 -13.73 -34.24 -8.73
C VAL A 260 -12.89 -33.90 -7.51
N PHE A 261 -13.44 -33.14 -6.58
CA PHE A 261 -12.76 -32.74 -5.36
C PHE A 261 -13.68 -32.97 -4.17
N ALA A 262 -13.08 -33.29 -3.02
CA ALA A 262 -13.82 -33.45 -1.78
C ALA A 262 -13.10 -32.75 -0.62
N VAL A 263 -13.90 -32.16 0.27
CA VAL A 263 -13.48 -31.69 1.58
C VAL A 263 -14.21 -32.48 2.66
N GLU A 264 -13.49 -32.89 3.69
CA GLU A 264 -14.02 -33.58 4.86
C GLU A 264 -13.81 -32.74 6.11
N VAL A 265 -14.89 -32.45 6.82
CA VAL A 265 -14.90 -31.56 7.99
C VAL A 265 -15.70 -32.22 9.11
N SER A 266 -15.23 -32.07 10.35
CA SER A 266 -16.06 -32.32 11.54
C SER A 266 -16.16 -31.05 12.37
N PHE A 267 -17.33 -30.80 12.94
CA PHE A 267 -17.57 -29.65 13.81
C PHE A 267 -17.51 -30.12 15.26
N GLN A 268 -16.75 -29.41 16.09
CA GLN A 268 -16.60 -29.71 17.51
C GLN A 268 -17.69 -29.01 18.32
N ASP A 269 -17.93 -29.42 19.57
CA ASP A 269 -18.96 -28.80 20.42
C ASP A 269 -18.78 -27.27 20.46
N THR A 270 -19.80 -26.56 19.98
CA THR A 270 -19.70 -25.15 19.56
C THR A 270 -20.32 -24.18 20.54
N GLY A 271 -21.05 -24.63 21.56
CA GLY A 271 -21.79 -23.78 22.52
C GLY A 271 -22.90 -22.87 21.92
N THR A 272 -22.84 -22.57 20.62
CA THR A 272 -23.75 -21.71 19.85
C THR A 272 -24.34 -22.41 18.63
N GLY A 273 -23.87 -23.61 18.29
CA GLY A 273 -24.64 -24.59 17.55
C GLY A 273 -24.54 -24.63 16.04
N PHE A 274 -23.84 -23.70 15.41
CA PHE A 274 -23.95 -23.52 13.96
C PHE A 274 -22.63 -23.78 13.20
N GLY A 275 -22.74 -24.62 12.17
CA GLY A 275 -21.67 -25.00 11.25
C GLY A 275 -22.26 -25.45 9.91
N ALA A 276 -21.54 -25.18 8.81
CA ALA A 276 -21.95 -25.60 7.48
C ALA A 276 -20.74 -25.82 6.58
N VAL A 277 -20.87 -26.72 5.60
CA VAL A 277 -19.86 -26.94 4.56
C VAL A 277 -20.52 -26.95 3.18
N GLY A 278 -19.81 -26.48 2.17
CA GLY A 278 -20.28 -26.52 0.79
C GLY A 278 -19.40 -25.70 -0.15
N VAL A 279 -20.02 -24.99 -1.09
CA VAL A 279 -19.32 -24.19 -2.10
C VAL A 279 -19.86 -22.77 -2.23
N VAL A 280 -18.99 -21.88 -2.73
CA VAL A 280 -19.29 -20.49 -3.10
C VAL A 280 -18.81 -20.19 -4.51
N LYS A 281 -19.48 -19.28 -5.22
CA LYS A 281 -18.97 -18.71 -6.49
C LYS A 281 -17.53 -18.20 -6.36
N GLY A 282 -16.65 -18.63 -7.26
CA GLY A 282 -15.22 -18.38 -7.17
C GLY A 282 -14.81 -16.91 -7.34
N ALA A 283 -15.63 -16.08 -7.97
CA ALA A 283 -15.39 -14.64 -8.11
C ALA A 283 -15.99 -13.81 -6.97
N TYR A 284 -16.77 -14.43 -6.07
CA TYR A 284 -17.46 -13.70 -5.02
C TYR A 284 -16.49 -13.33 -3.89
N ILE A 285 -16.43 -12.03 -3.59
CA ILE A 285 -15.68 -11.49 -2.45
C ILE A 285 -16.66 -11.37 -1.29
N ILE A 286 -16.46 -12.17 -0.26
CA ILE A 286 -17.39 -12.20 0.87
C ILE A 286 -17.02 -11.10 1.87
N PRO A 287 -18.00 -10.28 2.31
CA PRO A 287 -17.78 -9.31 3.38
C PRO A 287 -17.63 -9.99 4.76
N ASN A 288 -17.04 -9.28 5.72
CA ASN A 288 -17.07 -9.70 7.12
C ASN A 288 -18.51 -9.70 7.64
N GLY A 289 -18.93 -10.77 8.33
CA GLY A 289 -20.33 -10.98 8.71
C GLY A 289 -21.16 -11.45 7.52
N ILE A 290 -21.46 -12.74 7.47
CA ILE A 290 -22.12 -13.34 6.31
C ILE A 290 -23.62 -13.44 6.51
N ASP A 291 -24.36 -13.02 5.48
CA ASP A 291 -25.77 -13.34 5.33
C ASP A 291 -25.92 -14.81 4.86
N LEU A 292 -26.51 -15.66 5.70
CA LEU A 292 -26.81 -17.05 5.33
C LEU A 292 -27.82 -17.17 4.17
N PHE A 293 -28.52 -16.09 3.84
CA PHE A 293 -29.50 -16.03 2.75
C PHE A 293 -28.90 -15.57 1.42
N ASP A 294 -27.59 -15.34 1.38
CA ASP A 294 -26.87 -14.92 0.19
C ASP A 294 -27.02 -15.92 -0.97
N LYS A 295 -27.13 -15.38 -2.18
CA LYS A 295 -27.37 -16.11 -3.43
C LYS A 295 -26.08 -16.66 -4.07
N ASN A 296 -24.95 -16.58 -3.38
CA ASN A 296 -23.65 -17.01 -3.91
C ASN A 296 -23.17 -18.35 -3.33
N PHE A 297 -23.92 -18.96 -2.41
CA PHE A 297 -23.54 -20.21 -1.73
C PHE A 297 -24.48 -21.37 -2.02
N ALA A 298 -23.91 -22.57 -1.89
CA ALA A 298 -24.67 -23.76 -1.54
C ALA A 298 -23.98 -24.53 -0.42
N VAL A 299 -24.70 -24.82 0.66
CA VAL A 299 -24.16 -25.40 1.88
C VAL A 299 -25.12 -26.39 2.53
N TYR A 300 -24.55 -27.32 3.29
CA TYR A 300 -25.27 -28.30 4.10
C TYR A 300 -25.01 -28.05 5.58
N TYR A 301 -26.09 -27.79 6.34
CA TYR A 301 -26.01 -27.34 7.72
C TYR A 301 -26.00 -28.47 8.74
N ILE A 302 -25.26 -28.25 9.82
CA ILE A 302 -25.38 -29.05 11.04
C ILE A 302 -26.77 -28.84 11.65
N LYS A 303 -27.21 -29.80 12.47
CA LYS A 303 -28.42 -29.62 13.28
C LYS A 303 -28.28 -28.42 14.23
N TYR A 304 -29.12 -27.40 14.07
CA TYR A 304 -29.14 -26.25 14.96
C TYR A 304 -30.53 -25.65 15.13
N GLY A 305 -31.05 -25.62 16.37
CA GLY A 305 -32.38 -25.06 16.65
C GLY A 305 -33.46 -25.68 15.77
N GLY A 306 -34.16 -24.84 14.98
CA GLY A 306 -35.18 -25.27 14.01
C GLY A 306 -34.63 -25.88 12.71
N TRP A 307 -33.33 -25.78 12.45
CA TRP A 307 -32.66 -26.23 11.23
C TRP A 307 -32.22 -27.69 11.39
N LYS A 308 -32.65 -28.55 10.46
CA LYS A 308 -32.52 -30.01 10.60
C LYS A 308 -31.81 -30.64 9.40
N GLY A 309 -30.56 -30.26 9.14
CA GLY A 309 -29.79 -30.86 8.04
C GLY A 309 -30.28 -30.42 6.66
N GLU A 310 -30.74 -29.18 6.52
CA GLU A 310 -31.20 -28.70 5.23
C GLU A 310 -30.01 -28.34 4.34
N VAL A 311 -30.15 -28.59 3.04
CA VAL A 311 -29.23 -28.04 2.04
C VAL A 311 -29.81 -26.71 1.58
N ARG A 312 -29.01 -25.66 1.66
CA ARG A 312 -29.38 -24.35 1.16
C ARG A 312 -28.60 -24.03 -0.08
N CYS A 313 -29.30 -23.57 -1.11
CA CYS A 313 -28.73 -23.19 -2.40
C CYS A 313 -29.33 -21.87 -2.86
N LYS A 314 -28.48 -20.88 -3.15
CA LYS A 314 -28.88 -19.52 -3.54
C LYS A 314 -30.05 -18.93 -2.74
N GLY A 315 -29.97 -19.05 -1.41
CA GLY A 315 -30.98 -18.55 -0.49
C GLY A 315 -32.24 -19.41 -0.33
N LYS A 316 -32.41 -20.50 -1.07
CA LYS A 316 -33.53 -21.47 -0.94
C LYS A 316 -33.11 -22.68 -0.12
N SER A 317 -34.01 -23.20 0.73
CA SER A 317 -33.78 -24.40 1.54
C SER A 317 -34.47 -25.62 0.94
N THR A 318 -33.74 -26.73 0.83
CA THR A 318 -34.23 -28.03 0.39
C THR A 318 -34.05 -29.06 1.51
N LYS A 319 -35.15 -29.69 1.90
CA LYS A 319 -35.21 -30.71 2.95
C LYS A 319 -35.06 -32.12 2.36
N GLY A 320 -34.42 -33.01 3.12
CA GLY A 320 -34.33 -34.43 2.75
C GLY A 320 -33.12 -35.12 3.37
N ASN A 321 -32.05 -34.38 3.67
CA ASN A 321 -30.88 -34.94 4.32
C ASN A 321 -31.13 -35.18 5.81
N LEU A 322 -30.41 -36.15 6.36
CA LEU A 322 -30.38 -36.34 7.81
C LEU A 322 -29.63 -35.16 8.45
N PRO A 323 -30.04 -34.68 9.62
CA PRO A 323 -29.22 -33.74 10.38
C PRO A 323 -27.93 -34.42 10.85
N TYR A 324 -26.76 -33.90 10.47
CA TYR A 324 -25.50 -34.31 11.10
C TYR A 324 -25.29 -33.60 12.44
N LEU A 325 -24.55 -34.26 13.31
CA LEU A 325 -24.22 -33.85 14.68
C LEU A 325 -22.73 -33.50 14.79
N TYR A 326 -22.33 -32.99 15.95
CA TYR A 326 -20.92 -32.75 16.23
C TYR A 326 -20.10 -34.02 16.13
N ASN A 327 -18.82 -33.85 15.78
CA ASN A 327 -17.82 -34.90 15.61
C ASN A 327 -18.09 -35.89 14.47
N GLN A 328 -19.26 -35.86 13.85
CA GLN A 328 -19.49 -36.58 12.60
C GLN A 328 -18.71 -35.91 11.46
N ILE A 329 -18.16 -36.74 10.58
CA ILE A 329 -17.43 -36.26 9.41
C ILE A 329 -18.46 -35.98 8.32
N VAL A 330 -18.63 -34.71 7.98
CA VAL A 330 -19.37 -34.30 6.80
C VAL A 330 -18.42 -34.09 5.64
N ARG A 331 -18.74 -34.70 4.49
CA ARG A 331 -18.01 -34.53 3.25
C ARG A 331 -18.85 -33.74 2.26
N ALA A 332 -18.24 -32.77 1.60
CA ALA A 332 -18.79 -32.12 0.41
C ALA A 332 -17.92 -32.51 -0.80
N GLU A 333 -18.53 -33.16 -1.80
CA GLU A 333 -17.88 -33.63 -3.03
C GLU A 333 -18.39 -32.81 -4.22
N PHE A 334 -17.52 -32.03 -4.84
CA PHE A 334 -17.80 -31.25 -6.04
C PHE A 334 -17.28 -31.97 -7.29
N ASN A 335 -18.15 -32.19 -8.27
CA ASN A 335 -17.80 -32.71 -9.58
C ASN A 335 -17.99 -31.62 -10.66
N SER A 336 -16.88 -31.06 -11.11
CA SER A 336 -16.87 -30.01 -12.14
C SER A 336 -17.35 -30.48 -13.52
N LYS A 337 -17.29 -31.80 -13.81
CA LYS A 337 -17.72 -32.34 -15.11
C LYS A 337 -19.24 -32.39 -15.23
N THR A 338 -19.92 -32.70 -14.13
CA THR A 338 -21.39 -32.79 -14.07
C THR A 338 -22.03 -31.55 -13.45
N GLY A 339 -21.24 -30.64 -12.90
CA GLY A 339 -21.74 -29.45 -12.21
C GLY A 339 -22.55 -29.79 -10.96
N THR A 340 -22.13 -30.82 -10.21
CA THR A 340 -22.86 -31.32 -9.03
C THR A 340 -22.06 -31.19 -7.74
N LEU A 341 -22.77 -30.94 -6.63
CA LEU A 341 -22.23 -30.98 -5.27
C LEU A 341 -23.02 -31.97 -4.43
N ASN A 342 -22.36 -33.06 -4.03
CA ASN A 342 -22.93 -34.12 -3.21
C ASN A 342 -22.44 -34.03 -1.77
N PHE A 343 -23.26 -34.51 -0.83
CA PHE A 343 -22.92 -34.53 0.58
C PHE A 343 -22.95 -35.96 1.13
N SER A 344 -22.07 -36.28 2.08
CA SER A 344 -22.16 -37.49 2.89
C SER A 344 -21.84 -37.21 4.35
N VAL A 345 -22.36 -38.04 5.25
CA VAL A 345 -22.14 -37.97 6.69
C VAL A 345 -21.63 -39.33 7.14
N ASP A 346 -20.45 -39.37 7.77
CA ASP A 346 -19.75 -40.60 8.16
C ASP A 346 -19.67 -41.65 7.04
N GLY A 347 -19.48 -41.17 5.80
CA GLY A 347 -19.40 -42.01 4.59
C GLY A 347 -20.75 -42.35 3.96
N PHE A 348 -21.88 -42.01 4.56
CA PHE A 348 -23.21 -42.26 4.01
C PHE A 348 -23.69 -41.07 3.18
N GLN A 349 -23.86 -41.27 1.86
CA GLN A 349 -24.37 -40.25 0.95
C GLN A 349 -25.77 -39.78 1.34
N GLN A 350 -26.00 -38.47 1.23
CA GLN A 350 -27.27 -37.83 1.54
C GLN A 350 -28.10 -37.58 0.26
N PRO A 351 -29.44 -37.66 0.33
CA PRO A 351 -30.33 -37.60 -0.84
C PRO A 351 -30.40 -36.24 -1.54
N VAL A 352 -30.21 -35.14 -0.80
CA VAL A 352 -30.22 -33.79 -1.35
C VAL A 352 -28.83 -33.39 -1.81
N PHE A 353 -28.72 -33.09 -3.09
CA PHE A 353 -27.50 -32.61 -3.74
C PHE A 353 -27.79 -31.34 -4.55
N ILE A 354 -26.74 -30.64 -4.98
CA ILE A 354 -26.85 -29.48 -5.88
C ILE A 354 -26.51 -29.92 -7.30
N LYS A 355 -27.23 -29.39 -8.30
CA LYS A 355 -26.90 -29.55 -9.72
C LYS A 355 -26.93 -28.21 -10.45
N GLY A 356 -26.32 -28.16 -11.64
CA GLY A 356 -26.33 -26.99 -12.51
C GLY A 356 -25.23 -25.96 -12.18
N ILE A 357 -24.16 -26.38 -11.49
CA ILE A 357 -23.01 -25.52 -11.20
C ILE A 357 -22.11 -25.49 -12.45
N GLU A 358 -22.21 -24.42 -13.23
CA GLU A 358 -21.41 -24.23 -14.46
C GLU A 358 -20.21 -23.31 -14.24
N GLU A 359 -20.30 -22.38 -13.28
CA GLU A 359 -19.19 -21.48 -12.97
C GLU A 359 -18.13 -22.10 -12.04
N LYS A 360 -16.97 -21.43 -11.97
CA LYS A 360 -15.94 -21.75 -10.98
C LYS A 360 -16.48 -21.53 -9.57
N VAL A 361 -16.21 -22.49 -8.68
CA VAL A 361 -16.55 -22.43 -7.25
C VAL A 361 -15.34 -22.70 -6.37
N ARG A 362 -15.47 -22.44 -5.07
CA ARG A 362 -14.50 -22.77 -4.01
C ARG A 362 -15.21 -23.45 -2.86
N PHE A 363 -14.52 -24.35 -2.15
CA PHE A 363 -15.05 -24.89 -0.90
C PHE A 363 -15.12 -23.81 0.17
N VAL A 364 -16.18 -23.87 0.96
CA VAL A 364 -16.46 -22.93 2.04
C VAL A 364 -16.91 -23.67 3.30
N ILE A 365 -16.43 -23.19 4.45
CA ILE A 365 -16.81 -23.68 5.79
C ILE A 365 -17.33 -22.50 6.59
N PHE A 366 -18.52 -22.63 7.17
CA PHE A 366 -19.14 -21.61 8.01
C PHE A 366 -18.95 -21.94 9.49
N LEU A 367 -18.59 -20.94 10.28
CA LEU A 367 -18.42 -21.06 11.73
C LEU A 367 -19.09 -19.89 12.46
N ALA A 368 -19.80 -20.23 13.54
CA ALA A 368 -20.32 -19.28 14.51
C ALA A 368 -19.29 -18.90 15.58
N ALA A 369 -19.61 -17.88 16.38
CA ALA A 369 -18.78 -17.42 17.49
C ALA A 369 -18.47 -18.57 18.45
N LYS A 370 -17.21 -18.68 18.87
CA LYS A 370 -16.74 -19.71 19.82
C LYS A 370 -16.89 -21.14 19.31
N SER A 371 -17.03 -21.33 18.01
CA SER A 371 -17.08 -22.64 17.36
C SER A 371 -15.69 -23.07 16.87
N SER A 372 -15.48 -24.38 16.71
CA SER A 372 -14.32 -24.90 16.00
C SER A 372 -14.69 -26.04 15.05
N CYS A 373 -13.86 -26.25 14.04
CA CYS A 373 -13.94 -27.42 13.16
C CYS A 373 -12.56 -28.02 12.94
N ILE A 374 -12.56 -29.28 12.53
CA ILE A 374 -11.38 -30.00 12.07
C ILE A 374 -11.58 -30.28 10.59
N ILE A 375 -10.66 -29.79 9.76
CA ILE A 375 -10.54 -30.21 8.37
C ILE A 375 -9.71 -31.50 8.37
N HIS A 376 -10.36 -32.60 8.02
CA HIS A 376 -9.74 -33.91 7.95
C HIS A 376 -8.96 -34.10 6.66
N SER A 377 -9.52 -33.64 5.54
CA SER A 377 -8.87 -33.74 4.24
C SER A 377 -9.43 -32.77 3.21
N VAL A 378 -8.60 -32.40 2.24
CA VAL A 378 -8.97 -31.75 0.98
C VAL A 378 -8.24 -32.50 -0.11
N LYS A 379 -8.98 -33.15 -1.01
CA LYS A 379 -8.38 -34.08 -1.99
C LYS A 379 -9.04 -33.95 -3.35
N LYS A 380 -8.22 -34.09 -4.39
CA LYS A 380 -8.71 -34.44 -5.73
C LYS A 380 -8.97 -35.96 -5.75
N LEU A 381 -10.10 -36.37 -6.32
CA LEU A 381 -10.49 -37.76 -6.46
C LEU A 381 -10.30 -38.21 -7.91
N GLU A 382 -9.88 -39.48 -8.09
CA GLU A 382 -9.75 -40.10 -9.41
C GLU A 382 -11.12 -40.28 -10.09
N ALA A 383 -12.16 -40.53 -9.30
CA ALA A 383 -13.54 -40.70 -9.74
C ALA A 383 -14.52 -40.16 -8.69
N PRO A 384 -15.77 -39.81 -9.09
CA PRO A 384 -16.84 -39.51 -8.14
C PRO A 384 -17.07 -40.67 -7.19
N THR A 385 -17.24 -40.38 -5.91
CA THR A 385 -17.70 -41.39 -4.94
C THR A 385 -19.23 -41.36 -4.77
N SER A 386 -19.86 -40.29 -5.25
CA SER A 386 -21.31 -40.19 -5.33
C SER A 386 -21.92 -41.16 -6.34
N VAL A 387 -23.03 -41.78 -5.93
CA VAL A 387 -23.84 -42.70 -6.74
C VAL A 387 -25.29 -42.23 -6.78
N HIS A 388 -26.06 -42.71 -7.76
CA HIS A 388 -27.51 -42.50 -7.75
C HIS A 388 -28.12 -43.25 -6.56
N ILE A 389 -28.98 -42.56 -5.80
CA ILE A 389 -29.68 -43.16 -4.66
C ILE A 389 -31.18 -42.91 -4.77
N GLN A 390 -31.97 -43.83 -4.21
CA GLN A 390 -33.41 -43.69 -4.15
C GLN A 390 -33.79 -42.42 -3.37
N ASP A 391 -34.84 -41.73 -3.81
CA ASP A 391 -35.34 -40.49 -3.21
C ASP A 391 -34.38 -39.28 -3.29
N GLU A 392 -33.42 -39.31 -4.21
CA GLU A 392 -32.56 -38.15 -4.45
C GLU A 392 -33.36 -36.91 -4.86
N LYS A 393 -32.93 -35.75 -4.38
CA LYS A 393 -33.55 -34.46 -4.63
C LYS A 393 -32.50 -33.47 -5.03
N ALA A 394 -32.60 -32.97 -6.25
CA ALA A 394 -31.72 -31.91 -6.71
C ALA A 394 -32.23 -30.54 -6.24
N ALA A 395 -31.36 -29.77 -5.59
CA ALA A 395 -31.51 -28.33 -5.50
C ALA A 395 -30.80 -27.68 -6.69
N GLU A 396 -31.52 -26.81 -7.39
CA GLU A 396 -30.96 -26.07 -8.53
C GLU A 396 -29.95 -25.04 -8.02
N TRP A 397 -28.78 -25.03 -8.65
CA TRP A 397 -27.76 -24.02 -8.43
C TRP A 397 -28.30 -22.65 -8.81
#